data_AF-L7CFL9-F1
#
_entry.id   AF-L7CFL9-F1
#
_cell.length_a   1.000
_cell.length_b   1.000
_cell.length_c   1.000
_cell.angle_alpha   90.00
_cell.angle_beta   90.00
_cell.angle_gamma   90.00
#
_symmetry.space_group_name_H-M   'P 1'
#
loop_
_entity.id
_entity.type
_entity.pdbx_description
1 polymer ?
#
loop_
_entity_poly.entity_id
_entity_poly.type
_entity_poly.pdbx_seq_one_letter_code
_entity_poly.pdbx_strand_id
1 'polypeptide(L)'
;MIRRNGYTLIEMLITLSIVIAMLGGTLGLVRLVRTSSKHASDAAIHRQEIRRLANDLRRDVASAGTIEVIESSLILKSADDSQITYELAPSAWISRDAESADAQPIASDRYLIDERSQVNFRLQPISDEDPETEPSLVELTITLPDRPDQPIQILAAPRMPN
;
A
#
# COMPACT_ATOMS: atom_id res chain seq x y z
N MET A 1 34.27 31.49 -58.44
CA MET A 1 32.99 30.94 -58.94
C MET A 1 32.21 30.39 -57.75
N ILE A 2 31.16 31.10 -57.33
CA ILE A 2 30.32 30.69 -56.20
C ILE A 2 29.40 29.58 -56.70
N ARG A 3 29.61 28.34 -56.23
CA ARG A 3 28.69 27.22 -56.51
C ARG A 3 27.36 27.54 -55.84
N ARG A 4 26.34 27.87 -56.64
CA ARG A 4 24.94 27.87 -56.19
C ARG A 4 24.50 26.41 -56.11
N ASN A 5 24.61 25.82 -54.91
CA ASN A 5 24.03 24.51 -54.63
C ASN A 5 22.51 24.70 -54.44
N GLY A 6 21.73 24.34 -55.45
CA GLY A 6 20.27 24.27 -55.30
C GLY A 6 19.90 23.03 -54.51
N TYR A 7 19.22 23.21 -53.37
CA TYR A 7 18.64 22.09 -52.62
C TYR A 7 17.60 21.38 -53.50
N THR A 8 17.72 20.06 -53.60
CA THR A 8 16.77 19.28 -54.40
C THR A 8 15.49 19.00 -53.59
N LEU A 9 14.35 18.89 -54.26
CA LEU A 9 13.07 18.51 -53.64
C LEU A 9 13.19 17.17 -52.87
N ILE A 10 13.99 16.24 -53.39
CA ILE A 10 14.25 14.94 -52.76
C ILE A 10 14.99 15.10 -51.44
N GLU A 11 16.00 15.97 -51.39
CA GLU A 11 16.78 16.26 -50.18
C GLU A 11 15.90 16.90 -49.08
N MET A 12 14.96 17.77 -49.47
CA MET A 12 13.97 18.34 -48.55
C MET A 12 13.00 17.27 -48.01
N LEU A 13 12.56 16.32 -48.84
CA LEU A 13 11.69 15.22 -48.40
C LEU A 13 12.40 14.24 -47.46
N ILE A 14 13.67 13.93 -47.72
CA ILE A 14 14.47 13.05 -46.85
C ILE A 14 14.69 13.72 -45.50
N THR A 15 15.10 14.98 -45.48
CA THR A 15 15.32 15.73 -44.23
C THR A 15 14.03 15.86 -43.42
N LEU A 16 12.90 16.18 -44.07
CA LEU A 16 11.60 16.24 -43.41
C LEU A 16 11.20 14.89 -42.81
N SER A 17 11.44 13.79 -43.53
CA SER A 17 11.14 12.43 -43.06
C SER A 17 11.96 12.04 -41.84
N ILE A 18 13.25 12.41 -41.81
CA ILE A 18 14.12 12.21 -40.65
C ILE A 18 13.61 13.02 -39.46
N VAL A 19 13.27 14.30 -39.66
CA VAL A 19 12.74 15.16 -38.59
C VAL A 19 11.44 14.61 -38.01
N ILE A 20 10.52 14.15 -38.87
CA ILE A 20 9.26 13.52 -38.43
C ILE A 20 9.53 12.25 -37.63
N ALA A 21 10.44 11.38 -38.09
CA ALA A 21 10.82 10.17 -37.37
C ALA A 21 11.42 10.48 -35.99
N MET A 22 12.29 11.49 -35.91
CA MET A 22 12.88 11.94 -34.64
C MET A 22 11.82 12.53 -33.69
N LEU A 23 10.88 13.33 -34.19
CA LEU A 23 9.75 13.86 -33.41
C LEU A 23 8.84 12.74 -32.90
N GLY A 24 8.52 11.76 -33.76
CA GLY A 24 7.74 10.59 -33.37
C GLY A 24 8.42 9.77 -32.28
N GLY A 25 9.73 9.52 -32.43
CA GLY A 25 10.52 8.78 -31.44
C GLY A 25 10.61 9.49 -30.08
N THR A 26 10.87 10.80 -30.08
CA THR A 26 10.95 11.58 -28.83
C THR A 26 9.62 11.65 -28.10
N LEU A 27 8.50 11.81 -28.81
CA LEU A 27 7.16 11.74 -28.22
C LEU A 27 6.85 10.37 -27.61
N GLY A 28 7.28 9.29 -28.26
CA GLY A 28 7.18 7.92 -27.73
C GLY A 28 7.94 7.77 -26.40
N LEU A 29 9.18 8.26 -26.35
CA LEU A 29 10.01 8.23 -25.13
C LEU A 29 9.42 9.08 -24.01
N VAL A 30 8.91 10.29 -24.31
CA VAL A 30 8.26 11.15 -23.31
C VAL A 30 7.04 10.46 -22.70
N ARG A 31 6.23 9.77 -23.51
CA ARG A 31 5.09 9.00 -23.01
C ARG A 31 5.54 7.85 -22.11
N LEU A 32 6.55 7.10 -22.52
CA LEU A 32 7.09 5.99 -21.73
C LEU A 32 7.62 6.46 -20.37
N VAL A 33 8.41 7.55 -20.36
CA VAL A 33 8.95 8.13 -19.14
C VAL A 33 7.83 8.64 -18.22
N ARG A 34 6.80 9.29 -18.77
CA ARG A 34 5.66 9.75 -17.96
C ARG A 34 4.89 8.58 -17.33
N THR A 35 4.62 7.53 -18.09
CA THR A 35 3.93 6.35 -17.57
C THR A 35 4.76 5.66 -16.50
N SER A 36 6.07 5.50 -16.73
CA SER A 36 6.99 4.92 -15.74
C SER A 36 7.08 5.75 -14.46
N SER A 37 7.18 7.07 -14.58
CA SER A 37 7.21 8.00 -13.44
C SER A 37 5.93 7.92 -12.62
N LYS A 38 4.77 7.86 -13.29
CA LYS A 38 3.48 7.68 -12.61
C LYS A 38 3.43 6.38 -11.80
N HIS A 39 3.80 5.25 -12.41
CA HIS A 39 3.83 3.96 -11.69
C HIS A 39 4.81 3.98 -10.51
N ALA A 40 5.97 4.61 -10.66
CA ALA A 40 6.93 4.73 -9.58
C ALA A 40 6.39 5.58 -8.41
N SER A 41 5.66 6.66 -8.71
CA SER A 41 5.00 7.51 -7.72
C SER A 41 3.90 6.74 -6.98
N ASP A 42 3.01 6.06 -7.71
CA ASP A 42 1.91 5.30 -7.12
C ASP A 42 2.45 4.18 -6.21
N ALA A 43 3.48 3.45 -6.66
CA ALA A 43 4.16 2.45 -5.84
C ALA A 43 4.88 3.02 -4.61
N ALA A 44 5.33 4.28 -4.65
CA ALA A 44 5.90 4.95 -3.48
C ALA A 44 4.81 5.31 -2.45
N ILE A 45 3.67 5.81 -2.91
CA ILE A 45 2.50 6.12 -2.08
C ILE A 45 2.02 4.86 -1.35
N HIS A 46 1.76 3.76 -2.07
CA HIS A 46 1.30 2.52 -1.46
C HIS A 46 2.29 1.98 -0.41
N ARG A 47 3.61 2.07 -0.67
CA ARG A 47 4.62 1.65 0.31
C ARG A 47 4.61 2.52 1.57
N GLN A 48 4.38 3.82 1.43
CA GLN A 48 4.26 4.73 2.57
C GLN A 48 3.01 4.41 3.39
N GLU A 49 1.87 4.17 2.73
CA GLU A 49 0.62 3.82 3.39
C GLU A 49 0.71 2.48 4.14
N ILE A 50 1.33 1.46 3.54
CA ILE A 50 1.58 0.17 4.20
C ILE A 50 2.48 0.34 5.43
N ARG A 51 3.51 1.21 5.37
CA ARG A 51 4.35 1.50 6.53
C ARG A 51 3.59 2.24 7.62
N ARG A 52 2.74 3.21 7.26
CA ARG A 52 1.89 3.94 8.21
C ARG A 52 0.96 2.97 8.93
N LEU A 53 0.24 2.15 8.16
CA LEU A 53 -0.61 1.07 8.67
C LEU A 53 0.14 0.14 9.61
N ALA A 54 1.32 -0.35 9.20
CA ALA A 54 2.10 -1.27 10.03
C ALA A 54 2.52 -0.65 11.37
N ASN A 55 2.87 0.63 11.37
CA ASN A 55 3.26 1.34 12.59
C ASN A 55 2.05 1.59 13.51
N ASP A 56 0.92 2.01 12.94
CA ASP A 56 -0.32 2.22 13.70
C ASP A 56 -0.84 0.91 14.27
N LEU A 57 -0.89 -0.16 13.47
CA LEU A 57 -1.29 -1.50 13.92
C LEU A 57 -0.42 -1.99 15.08
N ARG A 58 0.91 -1.90 14.97
CA ARG A 58 1.82 -2.30 16.05
C ARG A 58 1.62 -1.48 17.32
N ARG A 59 1.41 -0.17 17.19
CA ARG A 59 1.16 0.71 18.33
C ARG A 59 -0.15 0.33 19.03
N ASP A 60 -1.19 0.11 18.26
CA ASP A 60 -2.53 -0.10 18.78
C ASP A 60 -2.67 -1.50 19.40
N VAL A 61 -2.11 -2.52 18.76
CA VAL A 61 -2.00 -3.88 19.32
C VAL A 61 -1.17 -3.87 20.61
N ALA A 62 -0.09 -3.10 20.67
CA ALA A 62 0.74 -3.00 21.88
C ALA A 62 -0.01 -2.36 23.07
N SER A 63 -1.05 -1.55 22.82
CA SER A 63 -1.92 -0.96 23.84
C SER A 63 -3.21 -1.74 24.09
N ALA A 64 -3.52 -2.74 23.27
CA ALA A 64 -4.74 -3.53 23.39
C ALA A 64 -4.64 -4.49 24.59
N GLY A 65 -5.71 -4.57 25.38
CA GLY A 65 -5.89 -5.59 26.41
C GLY A 65 -6.46 -6.87 25.83
N THR A 66 -7.44 -6.74 24.92
CA THR A 66 -8.08 -7.87 24.24
C THR A 66 -8.01 -7.68 22.73
N ILE A 67 -7.72 -8.76 22.02
CA ILE A 67 -7.57 -8.78 20.55
C ILE A 67 -8.49 -9.86 20.00
N GLU A 68 -9.37 -9.48 19.08
CA GLU A 68 -10.31 -10.38 18.43
C GLU A 68 -10.22 -10.19 16.91
N VAL A 69 -10.16 -11.28 16.15
CA VAL A 69 -10.26 -11.25 14.68
C VAL A 69 -11.58 -11.91 14.30
N ILE A 70 -12.47 -11.13 13.67
CA ILE A 70 -13.79 -11.57 13.23
C ILE A 70 -13.87 -11.36 11.72
N GLU A 71 -13.94 -12.47 10.97
CA GLU A 71 -13.98 -12.47 9.50
C GLU A 71 -12.84 -11.67 8.86
N SER A 72 -13.11 -10.44 8.44
CA SER A 72 -12.17 -9.51 7.80
C SER A 72 -11.91 -8.26 8.63
N SER A 73 -12.28 -8.30 9.91
CA SER A 73 -12.14 -7.19 10.84
C SER A 73 -11.27 -7.60 12.03
N LEU A 74 -10.40 -6.69 12.45
CA LEU A 74 -9.60 -6.81 13.65
C LEU A 74 -10.12 -5.82 14.68
N ILE A 75 -10.53 -6.34 15.82
CA ILE A 75 -11.09 -5.57 16.94
C ILE A 75 -10.07 -5.59 18.07
N LEU A 76 -9.67 -4.40 18.51
CA LEU A 76 -8.75 -4.18 19.61
C LEU A 76 -9.49 -3.45 20.72
N LYS A 77 -9.61 -4.06 21.90
CA LYS A 77 -10.20 -3.43 23.08
C LYS A 77 -9.10 -3.06 24.05
N SER A 78 -9.10 -1.80 24.48
CA SER A 78 -8.20 -1.29 25.51
C SER A 78 -8.77 -1.57 26.91
N ALA A 79 -7.93 -1.40 27.94
CA ALA A 79 -8.35 -1.48 29.34
C ALA A 79 -9.38 -0.40 29.72
N ASP A 80 -9.34 0.75 29.06
CA ASP A 80 -10.26 1.88 29.30
C ASP A 80 -11.61 1.71 28.55
N ASP A 81 -11.93 0.50 28.10
CA ASP A 81 -13.11 0.14 27.32
C ASP A 81 -13.24 0.86 25.96
N SER A 82 -12.18 1.57 25.54
CA SER A 82 -12.06 2.09 24.18
C SER A 82 -11.79 0.97 23.18
N GLN A 83 -12.35 1.11 21.98
CA GLN A 83 -12.29 0.10 20.93
C GLN A 83 -11.66 0.69 19.67
N ILE A 84 -10.75 -0.06 19.04
CA ILE A 84 -10.22 0.25 17.71
C ILE A 84 -10.61 -0.91 16.80
N THR A 85 -11.28 -0.57 15.70
CA THR A 85 -11.71 -1.54 14.69
C THR A 85 -10.97 -1.26 13.40
N TYR A 86 -10.25 -2.26 12.90
CA TYR A 86 -9.72 -2.27 11.55
C TYR A 86 -10.64 -3.10 10.66
N GLU A 87 -11.09 -2.54 9.55
CA GLU A 87 -11.95 -3.24 8.60
C GLU A 87 -11.31 -3.27 7.22
N LEU A 88 -11.27 -4.46 6.61
CA LEU A 88 -10.87 -4.63 5.22
C LEU A 88 -12.08 -4.35 4.33
N ALA A 89 -12.13 -3.13 3.81
CA ALA A 89 -13.23 -2.77 2.91
C ALA A 89 -12.98 -3.31 1.48
N PRO A 90 -14.04 -3.61 0.72
CA PRO A 90 -13.93 -4.22 -0.61
C PRO A 90 -13.15 -3.39 -1.65
N SER A 91 -12.99 -2.08 -1.41
CA SER A 91 -12.47 -1.11 -2.36
C SER A 91 -11.06 -0.61 -2.02
N ALA A 92 -10.09 -1.52 -1.87
CA ALA A 92 -8.65 -1.20 -1.86
C ALA A 92 -8.11 -0.41 -0.66
N TRP A 93 -8.88 -0.34 0.42
CA TRP A 93 -8.54 0.46 1.57
C TRP A 93 -8.82 -0.29 2.86
N ILE A 94 -8.02 0.01 3.86
CA ILE A 94 -8.23 -0.47 5.22
C ILE A 94 -8.67 0.75 6.03
N SER A 95 -9.82 0.66 6.68
CA SER A 95 -10.23 1.68 7.65
C SER A 95 -9.72 1.30 9.04
N ARG A 96 -9.51 2.33 9.84
CA ARG A 96 -9.23 2.23 11.26
C ARG A 96 -10.13 3.23 11.96
N ASP A 97 -11.09 2.73 12.70
CA ASP A 97 -12.04 3.55 13.45
C ASP A 97 -11.80 3.31 14.94
N ALA A 98 -11.50 4.40 15.67
CA ALA A 98 -11.27 4.40 17.09
C ALA A 98 -12.46 5.04 17.80
N GLU A 99 -13.03 4.33 18.77
CA GLU A 99 -14.20 4.72 19.53
C GLU A 99 -13.87 4.76 21.03
N SER A 100 -14.47 5.70 21.74
CA SER A 100 -14.40 5.75 23.21
C SER A 100 -15.30 4.70 23.85
N ALA A 101 -15.19 4.53 25.17
CA ALA A 101 -16.09 3.69 25.96
C ALA A 101 -17.58 4.04 25.77
N ASP A 102 -17.90 5.30 25.45
CA ASP A 102 -19.27 5.77 25.19
C ASP A 102 -19.70 5.62 23.71
N ALA A 103 -18.97 4.81 22.93
CA ALA A 103 -19.15 4.64 21.49
C ALA A 103 -19.09 5.95 20.68
N GLN A 104 -18.37 6.96 21.19
CA GLN A 104 -18.13 8.19 20.44
C GLN A 104 -16.90 8.04 19.55
N PRO A 105 -16.97 8.44 18.26
CA PRO A 105 -15.83 8.37 17.38
C PRO A 105 -14.73 9.33 17.84
N ILE A 106 -13.54 8.80 18.09
CA ILE A 106 -12.34 9.54 18.47
C ILE A 106 -11.51 9.88 17.23
N ALA A 107 -11.28 8.88 16.36
CA ALA A 107 -10.49 9.02 15.15
C ALA A 107 -10.96 8.03 14.08
N SER A 108 -10.81 8.42 12.82
CA SER A 108 -11.07 7.56 11.67
C SER A 108 -9.98 7.80 10.63
N ASP A 109 -9.24 6.74 10.31
CA ASP A 109 -8.14 6.75 9.35
C ASP A 109 -8.41 5.79 8.20
N ARG A 110 -7.82 6.09 7.04
CA ARG A 110 -7.89 5.23 5.85
C ARG A 110 -6.51 5.05 5.26
N TYR A 111 -6.17 3.80 4.96
CA TYR A 111 -4.89 3.41 4.35
C TYR A 111 -5.14 2.92 2.94
N LEU A 112 -4.51 3.56 1.96
CA LEU A 112 -4.68 3.21 0.55
C LEU A 112 -3.71 2.07 0.18
N ILE A 113 -4.27 0.95 -0.27
CA ILE A 113 -3.53 -0.20 -0.79
C ILE A 113 -3.91 -0.35 -2.27
N ASP A 114 -3.12 -1.10 -3.04
CA ASP A 114 -3.50 -1.44 -4.41
C ASP A 114 -4.77 -2.31 -4.40
N GLU A 115 -5.75 -1.96 -5.23
CA GLU A 115 -7.08 -2.58 -5.27
C GLU A 115 -7.09 -4.08 -5.56
N ARG A 116 -6.01 -4.57 -6.17
CA ARG A 116 -5.82 -5.97 -6.52
C ARG A 116 -5.07 -6.75 -5.45
N SER A 117 -4.73 -6.10 -4.33
CA SER A 117 -4.03 -6.73 -3.22
C SER A 117 -4.98 -7.59 -2.40
N GLN A 118 -4.47 -8.74 -1.97
CA GLN A 118 -5.18 -9.58 -1.00
C GLN A 118 -4.68 -9.26 0.40
N VAL A 119 -5.60 -9.03 1.33
CA VAL A 119 -5.28 -8.70 2.71
C VAL A 119 -5.96 -9.68 3.66
N ASN A 120 -5.26 -10.14 4.69
CA ASN A 120 -5.78 -11.07 5.66
C ASN A 120 -5.22 -10.79 7.07
N PHE A 121 -6.08 -10.85 8.08
CA PHE A 121 -5.70 -10.83 9.50
C PHE A 121 -5.74 -12.24 10.08
N ARG A 122 -4.70 -12.62 10.80
CA ARG A 122 -4.62 -13.89 11.52
C ARG A 122 -4.05 -13.68 12.91
N LEU A 123 -4.54 -14.46 13.87
CA LEU A 123 -3.91 -14.59 15.17
C LEU A 123 -2.91 -15.75 15.11
N GLN A 124 -1.68 -15.50 15.54
CA GLN A 124 -0.67 -16.53 15.75
C GLN A 124 -0.39 -16.66 17.25
N PRO A 125 -0.39 -17.88 17.80
CA PRO A 125 0.04 -18.10 19.18
C PRO A 125 1.53 -17.75 19.33
N ILE A 126 1.90 -17.19 20.48
CA ILE A 126 3.29 -16.81 20.77
C ILE A 126 4.11 -18.01 21.28
N SER A 127 3.48 -18.98 21.97
CA SER A 127 4.06 -20.26 22.37
C SER A 127 3.10 -21.42 22.07
N ASP A 128 3.67 -22.62 21.92
CA ASP A 128 2.93 -23.87 21.74
C ASP A 128 2.38 -24.45 23.06
N GLU A 129 2.67 -23.81 24.20
CA GLU A 129 2.43 -24.38 25.53
C GLU A 129 1.02 -24.17 26.07
N ASP A 130 0.27 -23.12 25.68
CA ASP A 130 -1.16 -22.98 26.01
C ASP A 130 -1.89 -21.87 25.20
N PRO A 131 -2.72 -22.20 24.18
CA PRO A 131 -3.36 -21.22 23.30
C PRO A 131 -4.51 -20.42 23.96
N GLU A 132 -5.04 -20.84 25.12
CA GLU A 132 -6.17 -20.18 25.76
C GLU A 132 -5.76 -19.03 26.71
N THR A 133 -4.50 -19.01 27.15
CA THR A 133 -4.04 -18.09 28.21
C THR A 133 -2.94 -17.13 27.75
N GLU A 134 -2.31 -17.39 26.60
CA GLU A 134 -1.22 -16.55 26.10
C GLU A 134 -1.68 -15.43 25.16
N PRO A 135 -1.00 -14.27 25.19
CA PRO A 135 -1.24 -13.22 24.22
C PRO A 135 -1.00 -13.75 22.80
N SER A 136 -1.98 -13.56 21.91
CA SER A 136 -1.83 -13.87 20.49
C SER A 136 -1.19 -12.71 19.73
N LEU A 137 -0.25 -13.03 18.85
CA LEU A 137 0.34 -12.11 17.89
C LEU A 137 -0.66 -11.84 16.75
N VAL A 138 -0.79 -10.59 16.33
CA VAL A 138 -1.55 -10.24 15.12
C VAL A 138 -0.60 -10.31 13.93
N GLU A 139 -0.91 -11.19 12.98
CA GLU A 139 -0.31 -11.24 11.65
C GLU A 139 -1.27 -10.61 10.64
N LEU A 140 -0.83 -9.50 10.03
CA LEU A 140 -1.47 -8.92 8.85
C LEU A 140 -0.63 -9.29 7.62
N THR A 141 -1.24 -10.01 6.69
CA THR A 141 -0.62 -10.37 5.41
C THR A 141 -1.18 -9.51 4.28
N ILE A 142 -0.30 -8.89 3.49
CA ILE A 142 -0.67 -8.10 2.30
C ILE A 142 0.06 -8.66 1.08
N THR A 143 -0.68 -9.29 0.16
CA THR A 143 -0.17 -9.81 -1.10
C THR A 143 -0.43 -8.79 -2.20
N LEU A 144 0.64 -8.18 -2.75
CA LEU A 144 0.54 -7.19 -3.83
C LEU A 144 0.51 -7.88 -5.21
N PRO A 145 -0.20 -7.32 -6.21
CA PRO A 145 -0.29 -7.89 -7.55
C PRO A 145 1.07 -7.99 -8.28
N ASP A 146 1.97 -7.03 -8.03
CA ASP A 146 3.29 -6.98 -8.67
C ASP A 146 4.29 -7.99 -8.07
N ARG A 147 3.99 -8.56 -6.91
CA ARG A 147 4.84 -9.52 -6.19
C ARG A 147 4.01 -10.57 -5.42
N PRO A 148 3.26 -11.43 -6.14
CA PRO A 148 2.37 -12.40 -5.50
C PRO A 148 3.12 -13.41 -4.63
N ASP A 149 4.35 -13.77 -4.99
CA ASP A 149 5.16 -14.76 -4.27
C ASP A 149 5.95 -14.17 -3.09
N GLN A 150 5.84 -12.86 -2.84
CA GLN A 150 6.53 -12.16 -1.75
C GLN A 150 5.54 -11.29 -0.96
N PRO A 151 4.62 -11.92 -0.21
CA PRO A 151 3.66 -11.19 0.59
C PRO A 151 4.37 -10.40 1.69
N ILE A 152 3.81 -9.24 2.02
CA ILE A 152 4.26 -8.43 3.16
C ILE A 152 3.59 -8.98 4.40
N GLN A 153 4.39 -9.45 5.36
CA GLN A 153 3.90 -9.87 6.67
C GLN A 153 4.20 -8.77 7.69
N ILE A 154 3.15 -8.30 8.35
CA ILE A 154 3.23 -7.33 9.44
C ILE A 154 2.85 -8.07 10.71
N LEU A 155 3.81 -8.21 11.61
CA LEU A 155 3.62 -8.81 12.92
C LEU A 155 3.50 -7.72 13.98
N ALA A 156 2.51 -7.86 14.85
CA ALA A 156 2.25 -6.98 15.99
C ALA A 156 1.98 -7.81 17.24
N ALA A 157 2.71 -7.52 18.31
CA ALA A 157 2.60 -8.21 19.60
C ALA A 157 1.98 -7.28 20.64
N PRO A 158 1.05 -7.77 21.48
CA PRO A 158 0.60 -7.02 22.65
C PRO A 158 1.73 -6.85 23.66
N ARG A 159 1.66 -5.82 24.50
CA ARG A 159 2.60 -5.69 25.62
C ARG A 159 2.28 -6.77 26.65
N MET A 160 3.28 -7.60 26.96
CA MET A 160 3.17 -8.53 28.08
C MET A 160 3.03 -7.73 29.38
N PRO A 161 2.04 -8.04 30.24
CA PRO A 161 2.01 -7.49 31.58
C PRO A 161 3.25 -7.98 32.34
N ASN A 162 4.05 -7.03 32.85
CA ASN A 162 5.14 -7.32 33.78
C ASN A 162 4.61 -7.76 35.15
#